data_AF-A0A9Q0XVY4-F1
#
_entry.id   AF-A0A9Q0XVY4-F1
#
_cell.length_a   1.000
_cell.length_b   1.000
_cell.length_c   1.000
_cell.angle_alpha   90.00
_cell.angle_beta   90.00
_cell.angle_gamma   90.00
#
_symmetry.space_group_name_H-M   'P 1'
#
loop_
_entity.id
_entity.type
_entity.pdbx_description
1 polymer ?
#
loop_
_entity_poly.entity_id
_entity_poly.type
_entity_poly.pdbx_seq_one_letter_code
_entity_poly.pdbx_strand_id
1 'polypeptide(L)'
;MEHHPKLLMLFNQDLHPTTIKSYKAKWASFCCFAAKAGLSPSSASLPTILTYLLHLSQWGPSLSSLKVYLAYVVAHQPPNFEAVGVFRYLTVKAFFKGLLNSRSCTCMIPPQWSLHLILDHQMCWHFEPMAMALEHLLILETIILVVITLAHRENELVAMRADPPYPQFHPHKVILYPNKSFFPKVASDFHISQPIILPAFFQAETGLCTPLT
;
A
#
# COMPACT_ATOMS: atom_id res chain seq x y z
N MET A 1 -2.71 17.23 31.35
CA MET A 1 -3.97 17.47 30.63
C MET A 1 -4.60 16.12 30.33
N GLU A 2 -5.69 15.76 31.01
CA GLU A 2 -6.46 14.55 30.69
C GLU A 2 -7.10 14.73 29.31
N HIS A 3 -6.56 14.06 28.29
CA HIS A 3 -7.20 14.01 26.99
C HIS A 3 -8.47 13.16 27.10
N HIS A 4 -9.63 13.80 27.02
CA HIS A 4 -10.95 13.15 26.98
C HIS A 4 -10.92 12.01 25.94
N PRO A 5 -11.29 10.76 26.29
CA PRO A 5 -11.19 9.60 25.39
C PRO A 5 -11.96 9.77 24.08
N LYS A 6 -12.99 10.64 24.08
CA LYS A 6 -13.74 11.04 22.87
C LYS A 6 -12.91 11.85 21.87
N LEU A 7 -12.00 12.71 22.32
CA LEU A 7 -11.15 13.51 21.43
C LEU A 7 -10.07 12.64 20.77
N LEU A 8 -9.50 11.69 21.51
CA LEU A 8 -8.60 10.69 20.92
C LEU A 8 -9.33 9.77 19.94
N MET A 9 -10.61 9.44 20.19
CA MET A 9 -11.43 8.73 19.21
C MET A 9 -11.65 9.56 17.93
N LEU A 10 -11.94 10.86 18.04
CA LEU A 10 -12.10 11.77 16.91
C LEU A 10 -10.79 11.95 16.12
N PHE A 11 -9.65 12.18 16.78
CA PHE A 11 -8.35 12.25 16.09
C PHE A 11 -7.96 10.94 15.40
N ASN A 12 -8.41 9.80 15.93
CA ASN A 12 -8.21 8.51 15.28
C ASN A 12 -9.21 8.26 14.13
N GLN A 13 -10.34 8.98 14.05
CA GLN A 13 -11.28 8.89 12.93
C GLN A 13 -10.75 9.57 11.66
N ASP A 14 -9.86 10.56 11.79
CA ASP A 14 -9.20 11.21 10.65
C ASP A 14 -8.20 10.29 9.94
N LEU A 15 -7.81 9.17 10.57
CA LEU A 15 -6.83 8.24 10.04
C LEU A 15 -7.51 7.07 9.33
N HIS A 16 -6.97 6.71 8.16
CA HIS A 16 -7.41 5.52 7.44
C HIS A 16 -7.28 4.25 8.33
N PRO A 17 -8.25 3.30 8.31
CA PRO A 17 -8.25 2.13 9.21
C PRO A 17 -6.97 1.29 9.17
N THR A 18 -6.34 1.16 8.00
CA THR A 18 -5.06 0.46 7.85
C THR A 18 -3.92 1.19 8.56
N THR A 19 -3.93 2.52 8.54
CA THR A 19 -2.97 3.36 9.26
C THR A 19 -3.13 3.18 10.76
N ILE A 20 -4.37 3.17 11.27
CA ILE A 20 -4.66 2.91 12.69
C ILE A 20 -4.15 1.53 13.10
N LYS A 21 -4.47 0.49 12.32
CA LYS A 21 -4.04 -0.89 12.60
C LYS A 21 -2.51 -0.99 12.61
N SER A 22 -1.85 -0.37 11.63
CA SER A 22 -0.38 -0.33 11.54
C SER A 22 0.21 0.36 12.78
N TYR A 23 -0.30 1.53 13.15
CA TYR A 23 0.16 2.28 14.31
C TYR A 23 -0.03 1.49 15.60
N LYS A 24 -1.22 0.94 15.86
CA LYS A 24 -1.49 0.06 17.02
C LYS A 24 -0.51 -1.11 17.08
N ALA A 25 -0.22 -1.77 15.96
CA ALA A 25 0.75 -2.85 15.91
C ALA A 25 2.18 -2.38 16.24
N LYS A 26 2.58 -1.18 15.81
CA LYS A 26 3.89 -0.58 16.15
C LYS A 26 4.03 -0.33 17.64
N TRP A 27 2.99 0.19 18.28
CA TRP A 27 2.99 0.38 19.74
C TRP A 27 3.00 -0.95 20.49
N ALA A 28 2.17 -1.93 20.08
CA ALA A 28 2.17 -3.26 20.67
C ALA A 28 3.57 -3.92 20.60
N SER A 29 4.28 -3.75 19.48
CA SER A 29 5.66 -4.20 19.32
C SER A 29 6.60 -3.55 20.35
N PHE A 30 6.48 -2.25 20.58
CA PHE A 30 7.27 -1.55 21.60
C PHE A 30 6.91 -2.01 23.02
N CYS A 31 5.63 -2.16 23.34
CA CYS A 31 5.19 -2.68 24.64
C CYS A 31 5.76 -4.07 24.92
N CYS A 32 5.77 -4.95 23.93
CA CYS A 32 6.37 -6.28 24.05
C CYS A 32 7.88 -6.20 24.31
N PHE A 33 8.59 -5.30 23.62
CA PHE A 33 10.01 -5.06 23.87
C PHE A 33 10.27 -4.51 25.28
N ALA A 34 9.49 -3.51 25.71
CA ALA A 34 9.62 -2.90 27.03
C ALA A 34 9.32 -3.91 28.14
N ALA A 35 8.30 -4.74 27.98
CA ALA A 35 7.97 -5.83 28.92
C ALA A 35 9.12 -6.83 29.05
N LYS A 36 9.77 -7.22 27.93
CA LYS A 36 10.95 -8.10 27.95
C LYS A 36 12.16 -7.47 28.65
N ALA A 37 12.30 -6.14 28.57
CA ALA A 37 13.37 -5.39 29.24
C ALA A 37 13.05 -5.05 30.71
N GLY A 38 11.87 -5.43 31.23
CA GLY A 38 11.42 -5.08 32.58
C GLY A 38 11.11 -3.59 32.77
N LEU A 39 10.84 -2.87 31.67
CA LEU A 39 10.62 -1.42 31.67
C LEU A 39 9.15 -1.08 31.47
N SER A 40 8.70 0.00 32.11
CA SER A 40 7.36 0.54 31.89
C SER A 40 7.29 1.27 30.53
N PRO A 41 6.39 0.87 29.61
CA PRO A 41 6.33 1.45 28.26
C PRO A 41 5.92 2.93 28.23
N SER A 42 5.20 3.39 29.26
CA SER A 42 4.71 4.76 29.41
C SER A 42 5.72 5.72 30.04
N SER A 43 6.89 5.25 30.48
CA SER A 43 7.93 6.10 31.09
C SER A 43 9.31 5.80 30.51
N ALA A 44 9.35 5.45 29.22
CA ALA A 44 10.58 5.01 28.58
C ALA A 44 11.49 6.22 28.28
N SER A 45 12.78 6.09 28.64
CA SER A 45 13.77 7.11 28.33
C SER A 45 14.10 7.13 26.83
N LEU A 46 14.54 8.28 26.30
CA LEU A 46 14.96 8.39 24.90
C LEU A 46 16.04 7.36 24.50
N PRO A 47 17.10 7.11 25.31
CA PRO A 47 18.06 6.04 25.05
C PRO A 47 17.40 4.66 24.90
N THR A 48 16.44 4.31 25.77
CA THR A 48 15.70 3.05 25.68
C THR A 48 14.95 2.91 24.35
N ILE A 49 14.30 4.00 23.92
CA ILE A 49 13.58 4.03 22.64
C ILE A 49 14.56 3.87 21.47
N LEU A 50 15.73 4.50 21.52
CA LEU A 50 16.77 4.33 20.49
C LEU A 50 17.32 2.89 20.48
N THR A 51 17.50 2.25 21.64
CA THR A 51 17.89 0.83 21.73
C THR A 51 16.83 -0.08 21.11
N TYR A 52 15.54 0.21 21.35
CA TYR A 52 14.46 -0.49 20.66
C TYR A 52 14.53 -0.33 19.14
N LEU A 53 14.74 0.89 18.64
CA LEU A 53 14.87 1.15 17.21
C LEU A 53 16.10 0.46 16.61
N LEU A 54 17.20 0.37 17.36
CA LEU A 54 18.39 -0.37 16.96
C LEU A 54 18.10 -1.86 16.86
N HIS A 55 17.44 -2.44 17.86
CA HIS A 55 16.97 -3.83 17.81
C HIS A 55 16.05 -4.07 16.61
N LEU A 56 15.09 -3.18 16.36
CA LEU A 56 14.23 -3.25 15.17
C LEU A 56 15.02 -3.15 13.87
N SER A 57 16.09 -2.36 13.83
CA SER A 57 16.85 -2.12 12.59
C SER A 57 17.50 -3.40 12.04
N GLN A 58 17.73 -4.40 12.88
CA GLN A 58 18.28 -5.72 12.52
C GLN A 58 17.30 -6.54 11.66
N TRP A 59 16.00 -6.29 11.77
CA TRP A 59 14.94 -7.01 11.03
C TRP A 59 14.69 -6.43 9.62
N GLY A 60 15.50 -5.44 9.20
CA GLY A 60 15.39 -4.82 7.88
C GLY A 60 14.31 -3.74 7.64
N PRO A 61 13.66 -3.11 8.64
CA PRO A 61 12.72 -2.03 8.35
C PRO A 61 13.44 -0.81 7.76
N SER A 62 12.80 -0.13 6.81
CA SER A 62 13.34 1.11 6.22
C SER A 62 13.57 2.21 7.26
N LEU A 63 14.46 3.17 6.98
CA LEU A 63 14.69 4.31 7.86
C LEU A 63 13.43 5.15 8.05
N SER A 64 12.63 5.32 7.00
CA SER A 64 11.34 6.01 7.06
C SER A 64 10.37 5.28 8.00
N SER A 65 10.32 3.94 7.94
CA SER A 65 9.53 3.13 8.86
C SER A 65 9.98 3.33 10.31
N LEU A 66 11.30 3.31 10.57
CA LEU A 66 11.85 3.55 11.92
C LEU A 66 11.52 4.94 12.46
N LYS A 67 11.51 5.98 11.62
CA LYS A 67 11.04 7.32 12.02
C LYS A 67 9.56 7.29 12.44
N VAL A 68 8.72 6.55 11.73
CA VAL A 68 7.31 6.39 12.12
C VAL A 68 7.18 5.65 13.46
N TYR A 69 7.98 4.60 13.70
CA TYR A 69 8.04 3.94 15.02
C TYR A 69 8.42 4.93 16.11
N LEU A 70 9.46 5.75 15.90
CA LEU A 70 9.88 6.76 16.86
C LEU A 70 8.76 7.76 17.15
N ALA A 71 8.21 8.39 16.11
CA ALA A 71 7.15 9.39 16.25
C ALA A 71 5.95 8.83 17.02
N TYR A 72 5.56 7.59 16.72
CA TYR A 72 4.42 6.96 17.36
C TYR A 72 4.70 6.58 18.82
N VAL A 73 5.86 5.98 19.13
CA VAL A 73 6.24 5.64 20.51
C VAL A 73 6.33 6.89 21.39
N VAL A 74 6.88 7.97 20.82
CA VAL A 74 7.02 9.28 21.46
C VAL A 74 5.66 9.93 21.74
N ALA A 75 4.70 9.79 20.82
CA ALA A 75 3.34 10.31 21.01
C ALA A 75 2.58 9.62 22.17
N HIS A 76 2.97 8.41 22.56
CA HIS A 76 2.42 7.69 23.72
C HIS A 76 3.18 7.95 25.03
N GLN A 77 4.23 8.78 25.01
CA GLN A 77 4.93 9.21 26.22
C GLN A 77 4.16 10.35 26.92
N PRO A 78 4.34 10.53 28.24
CA PRO A 78 3.70 11.58 29.02
C PRO A 78 4.02 12.98 28.47
N PRO A 79 3.18 13.99 28.75
CA PRO A 79 3.29 15.34 28.18
C PRO A 79 4.59 16.10 28.52
N ASN A 80 5.37 15.64 29.50
CA ASN A 80 6.69 16.18 29.82
C ASN A 80 7.79 15.70 28.86
N PHE A 81 7.51 14.68 28.05
CA PHE A 81 8.37 14.26 26.96
C PHE A 81 8.09 15.21 25.78
N GLU A 82 9.10 15.91 25.25
CA GLU A 82 8.92 16.87 24.15
C GLU A 82 8.54 16.18 22.83
N ALA A 83 7.32 15.65 22.75
CA ALA A 83 6.84 14.84 21.65
C ALA A 83 6.83 15.61 20.32
N VAL A 84 6.64 16.93 20.40
CA VAL A 84 6.57 17.86 19.25
C VAL A 84 7.96 18.13 18.64
N GLY A 85 9.05 17.66 19.26
CA GLY A 85 10.42 18.04 18.90
C GLY A 85 11.42 16.89 18.76
N VAL A 86 11.02 15.63 18.90
CA VAL A 86 11.99 14.52 19.07
C VAL A 86 13.03 14.40 17.94
N PHE A 87 12.67 14.77 16.71
CA PHE A 87 13.60 14.75 15.57
C PHE A 87 14.58 15.93 15.54
N ARG A 88 14.39 16.94 16.40
CA ARG A 88 15.31 18.07 16.53
C ARG A 88 16.54 17.72 17.36
N TYR A 89 16.43 16.75 18.28
CA TYR A 89 17.54 16.30 19.10
C TYR A 89 18.72 15.81 18.25
N LEU A 90 19.92 16.33 18.56
CA LEU A 90 21.16 15.97 17.86
C LEU A 90 21.43 14.47 17.97
N THR A 91 21.14 13.84 19.11
CA THR A 91 21.27 12.40 19.33
C THR A 91 20.43 11.58 18.36
N VAL A 92 19.17 11.99 18.12
CA VAL A 92 18.27 11.30 17.19
C VAL A 92 18.75 11.47 15.76
N LYS A 93 19.20 12.67 15.37
CA LYS A 93 19.79 12.93 14.05
C LYS A 93 21.06 12.10 13.82
N ALA A 94 21.96 12.08 14.80
CA ALA A 94 23.19 11.31 14.76
C ALA A 94 22.91 9.81 14.69
N PHE A 95 21.93 9.31 15.44
CA PHE A 95 21.48 7.92 15.39
C PHE A 95 21.00 7.52 13.98
N PHE A 96 20.07 8.27 13.38
CA PHE A 96 19.59 7.96 12.03
C PHE A 96 20.68 8.12 10.96
N LYS A 97 21.60 9.08 11.12
CA LYS A 97 22.76 9.23 10.25
C LYS A 97 23.70 8.02 10.37
N GLY A 98 23.93 7.54 11.59
CA GLY A 98 24.71 6.33 11.86
C GLY A 98 24.08 5.09 11.24
N LEU A 99 22.76 4.92 11.39
CA LEU A 99 22.03 3.82 10.75
C LEU A 99 22.08 3.88 9.23
N LEU A 100 21.98 5.08 8.63
CA LEU A 100 22.09 5.25 7.19
C LEU A 100 23.48 4.83 6.69
N ASN A 101 24.54 5.34 7.33
CA ASN A 101 25.92 5.02 6.98
C ASN A 101 26.25 3.54 7.19
N SER A 102 25.63 2.89 8.18
CA SER A 102 25.79 1.45 8.41
C SER A 102 25.07 0.59 7.35
N ARG A 103 24.05 1.14 6.69
CA ARG A 103 23.19 0.43 5.73
C ARG A 103 23.55 0.68 4.27
N SER A 104 24.51 1.54 3.97
CA SER A 104 24.95 1.88 2.61
C SER A 104 25.63 0.74 1.83
N CYS A 105 25.22 -0.51 2.04
CA CYS A 105 25.49 -1.62 1.15
C CYS A 105 24.43 -1.66 0.04
N THR A 106 24.91 -1.40 -1.18
CA THR A 106 24.41 -1.90 -2.47
C THR A 106 22.88 -1.89 -2.64
N CYS A 107 22.33 -0.72 -2.94
CA CYS A 107 21.03 -0.67 -3.62
C CYS A 107 21.20 -1.42 -4.95
N MET A 108 20.74 -2.67 -5.01
CA MET A 108 20.70 -3.41 -6.26
C MET A 108 19.80 -2.63 -7.20
N ILE A 109 20.34 -2.23 -8.34
CA ILE A 109 19.53 -1.67 -9.42
C ILE A 109 18.50 -2.77 -9.75
N PRO A 110 17.19 -2.49 -9.63
CA PRO A 110 16.19 -3.48 -10.01
C PRO A 110 16.44 -3.88 -11.47
N PRO A 111 16.23 -5.15 -11.83
CA PRO A 111 16.45 -5.58 -13.20
C PRO A 111 15.61 -4.71 -14.15
N GLN A 112 16.19 -4.35 -15.29
CA GLN A 112 15.48 -3.59 -16.30
C GLN A 112 14.28 -4.41 -16.78
N TRP A 113 13.08 -3.90 -16.51
CA TRP A 113 11.84 -4.54 -16.91
C TRP A 113 11.53 -4.14 -18.37
N SER A 114 11.28 -5.12 -19.24
CA SER A 114 10.88 -4.89 -20.64
C SER A 114 9.44 -5.35 -20.83
N LEU A 115 8.53 -4.39 -20.98
CA LEU A 115 7.12 -4.65 -21.26
C LEU A 115 6.95 -5.46 -22.56
N HIS A 116 7.78 -5.17 -23.57
CA HIS A 116 7.75 -5.89 -24.84
C HIS A 116 7.99 -7.39 -24.66
N LEU A 117 8.92 -7.80 -23.80
CA LEU A 117 9.19 -9.23 -23.56
C LEU A 117 7.99 -9.95 -22.93
N ILE A 118 7.23 -9.25 -22.08
CA ILE A 118 6.08 -9.84 -21.39
C ILE A 118 4.92 -9.99 -22.36
N LEU A 119 4.66 -8.97 -23.18
CA LEU A 119 3.62 -9.03 -24.21
C LEU A 119 3.97 -10.06 -25.30
N ASP A 120 5.24 -10.14 -25.72
CA ASP A 120 5.72 -11.13 -26.70
C ASP A 120 5.57 -12.57 -26.16
N HIS A 121 5.89 -12.77 -24.87
CA HIS A 121 5.66 -14.06 -24.22
C HIS A 121 4.16 -14.40 -24.08
N GLN A 122 3.29 -13.41 -23.92
CA GLN A 122 1.83 -13.63 -23.89
C GLN A 122 1.29 -14.03 -25.26
N MET A 123 1.87 -13.55 -26.36
CA MET A 123 1.50 -13.93 -27.74
C MET A 123 1.99 -15.34 -28.13
N CYS A 124 2.58 -16.09 -27.20
CA CYS A 124 3.13 -17.41 -27.47
C CYS A 124 2.03 -18.48 -27.43
N TRP A 125 2.19 -19.56 -28.21
CA TRP A 125 1.20 -20.63 -28.46
C TRP A 125 0.52 -21.23 -27.21
N HIS A 126 1.09 -21.08 -26.02
CA HIS A 126 0.48 -21.55 -24.77
C HIS A 126 -0.78 -20.77 -24.36
N PHE A 127 -0.97 -19.56 -24.88
CA PHE A 127 -2.11 -18.67 -24.56
C PHE A 127 -3.10 -18.54 -25.73
N GLU A 128 -2.70 -18.92 -26.95
CA GLU A 128 -3.51 -18.79 -28.16
C GLU A 128 -3.46 -20.12 -28.96
N PRO A 129 -4.58 -20.87 -29.16
CA PRO A 129 -5.98 -20.44 -29.12
C PRO A 129 -6.61 -20.47 -27.71
N MET A 130 -7.30 -19.38 -27.35
CA MET A 130 -7.99 -19.19 -26.06
C MET A 130 -8.96 -20.35 -25.70
N ALA A 131 -9.49 -21.04 -26.70
CA ALA A 131 -10.38 -22.19 -26.51
C ALA A 131 -9.67 -23.45 -25.93
N MET A 132 -8.34 -23.52 -26.04
CA MET A 132 -7.52 -24.66 -25.62
C MET A 132 -6.63 -24.36 -24.40
N ALA A 133 -6.60 -23.09 -23.95
CA ALA A 133 -5.76 -22.66 -22.84
C ALA A 133 -6.35 -23.10 -21.49
N LEU A 134 -5.47 -23.35 -20.52
CA LEU A 134 -5.86 -23.66 -19.16
C LEU A 134 -6.49 -22.42 -18.50
N GLU A 135 -7.58 -22.60 -17.75
CA GLU A 135 -8.31 -21.52 -17.07
C GLU A 135 -7.39 -20.59 -16.26
N HIS A 136 -6.45 -21.16 -15.50
CA HIS A 136 -5.51 -20.37 -14.69
C HIS A 136 -4.56 -19.50 -15.53
N LEU A 137 -4.21 -19.93 -16.75
CA LEU A 137 -3.34 -19.16 -17.66
C LEU A 137 -4.11 -17.97 -18.24
N LEU A 138 -5.38 -18.16 -18.60
CA LEU A 138 -6.26 -17.09 -19.09
C LEU A 138 -6.52 -16.03 -18.02
N ILE A 139 -6.73 -16.46 -16.77
CA ILE A 139 -6.88 -15.54 -15.63
C ILE A 139 -5.59 -14.73 -15.45
N LEU A 140 -4.42 -15.38 -15.48
CA LEU A 140 -3.14 -14.72 -15.32
C LEU A 140 -2.89 -13.68 -16.43
N GLU A 141 -3.16 -14.06 -17.68
CA GLU A 141 -3.04 -13.17 -18.83
C GLU A 141 -3.93 -11.93 -18.68
N THR A 142 -5.20 -12.15 -18.35
CA THR A 142 -6.17 -11.08 -18.13
C THR A 142 -5.72 -10.15 -17.01
N ILE A 143 -5.28 -10.70 -15.87
CA ILE A 143 -4.78 -9.91 -14.74
C ILE A 143 -3.57 -9.08 -15.16
N ILE A 144 -2.59 -9.67 -15.86
CA ILE A 144 -1.39 -8.94 -16.31
C ILE A 144 -1.77 -7.80 -17.26
N LEU A 145 -2.63 -8.04 -18.24
CA LEU A 145 -3.10 -7.01 -19.17
C LEU A 145 -3.86 -5.90 -18.43
N VAL A 146 -4.75 -6.26 -17.52
CA VAL A 146 -5.50 -5.29 -16.71
C VAL A 146 -4.52 -4.47 -15.86
N VAL A 147 -3.58 -5.10 -15.14
CA VAL A 147 -2.59 -4.40 -14.30
C VAL A 147 -1.77 -3.41 -15.12
N ILE A 148 -1.27 -3.82 -16.29
CA ILE A 148 -0.41 -3.00 -17.15
C ILE A 148 -1.19 -1.85 -17.79
N THR A 149 -2.41 -2.11 -18.30
CA THR A 149 -3.24 -1.07 -18.93
C THR A 149 -3.75 -0.04 -17.94
N LEU A 150 -4.05 -0.47 -16.72
CA LEU A 150 -4.59 0.37 -15.66
C LEU A 150 -3.49 1.16 -14.95
N ALA A 151 -2.29 0.60 -14.78
CA ALA A 151 -1.20 1.22 -14.00
C ALA A 151 -1.65 1.70 -12.60
N HIS A 152 -2.68 1.04 -12.05
CA HIS A 152 -3.28 1.34 -10.75
C HIS A 152 -2.52 0.64 -9.62
N ARG A 153 -2.67 1.13 -8.39
CA ARG A 153 -2.00 0.52 -7.22
C ARG A 153 -2.63 -0.83 -6.86
N GLU A 154 -1.86 -1.72 -6.23
CA GLU A 154 -2.33 -3.03 -5.77
C GLU A 154 -3.67 -2.96 -5.02
N ASN A 155 -3.79 -2.06 -4.05
CA ASN A 155 -5.02 -1.90 -3.27
C ASN A 155 -6.23 -1.48 -4.11
N GLU A 156 -6.02 -0.72 -5.19
CA GLU A 156 -7.07 -0.27 -6.10
C GLU A 156 -7.50 -1.41 -7.03
N LEU A 157 -6.55 -2.23 -7.48
CA LEU A 157 -6.84 -3.44 -8.26
C LEU A 157 -7.63 -4.47 -7.43
N VAL A 158 -7.24 -4.70 -6.18
CA VAL A 158 -7.96 -5.60 -5.25
C VAL A 158 -9.36 -5.08 -4.92
N ALA A 159 -9.59 -3.77 -5.01
CA ALA A 159 -10.90 -3.18 -4.80
C ALA A 159 -11.87 -3.40 -5.97
N MET A 160 -11.38 -3.88 -7.13
CA MET A 160 -12.22 -4.16 -8.29
C MET A 160 -13.07 -5.40 -8.05
N ARG A 161 -14.29 -5.36 -8.59
CA ARG A 161 -15.25 -6.44 -8.47
C ARG A 161 -15.68 -6.88 -9.87
N ALA A 162 -15.79 -8.19 -10.03
CA ALA A 162 -16.26 -8.82 -11.27
C ALA A 162 -17.77 -9.09 -11.26
N ASP A 163 -18.45 -8.92 -10.12
CA ASP A 163 -19.90 -9.11 -10.02
C ASP A 163 -20.69 -7.90 -10.55
N PRO A 164 -21.85 -8.10 -11.19
CA PRO A 164 -22.76 -7.01 -11.53
C PRO A 164 -23.19 -6.23 -10.28
N PRO A 165 -23.26 -4.88 -10.30
CA PRO A 165 -23.18 -3.99 -11.47
C PRO A 165 -21.79 -3.35 -11.68
N TYR A 166 -20.72 -3.88 -11.08
CA TYR A 166 -19.40 -3.25 -11.05
C TYR A 166 -18.68 -3.25 -12.41
N PRO A 167 -18.68 -4.34 -13.21
CA PRO A 167 -18.28 -4.29 -14.60
C PRO A 167 -19.50 -4.04 -15.49
N GLN A 168 -19.38 -3.06 -16.39
CA GLN A 168 -20.37 -2.76 -17.43
C GLN A 168 -19.71 -2.94 -18.79
N PHE A 169 -20.14 -3.98 -19.50
CA PHE A 169 -19.65 -4.30 -20.83
C PHE A 169 -20.45 -3.53 -21.88
N HIS A 170 -19.76 -2.79 -22.72
CA HIS A 170 -20.30 -2.12 -23.90
C HIS A 170 -19.54 -2.61 -25.15
N PRO A 171 -20.12 -2.45 -26.36
CA PRO A 171 -19.49 -2.91 -27.60
C PRO A 171 -18.07 -2.37 -27.85
N HIS A 172 -17.74 -1.20 -27.30
CA HIS A 172 -16.46 -0.52 -27.55
C HIS A 172 -15.66 -0.22 -26.29
N LYS A 173 -16.15 -0.62 -25.11
CA LYS A 173 -15.50 -0.33 -23.84
C LYS A 173 -16.02 -1.21 -22.72
N VAL A 174 -15.21 -1.42 -21.70
CA VAL A 174 -15.63 -1.94 -20.41
C VAL A 174 -15.46 -0.84 -19.38
N ILE A 175 -16.50 -0.58 -18.59
CA ILE A 175 -16.44 0.34 -17.47
C ILE A 175 -16.36 -0.49 -16.19
N LEU A 176 -15.34 -0.25 -15.37
CA LEU A 176 -15.13 -0.90 -14.09
C LEU A 176 -15.31 0.12 -12.97
N TYR A 177 -16.15 -0.22 -12.00
CA TYR A 177 -16.30 0.56 -10.78
C TYR A 177 -15.57 -0.12 -9.61
N PRO A 178 -14.76 0.62 -8.83
CA PRO A 178 -14.21 0.08 -7.60
C PRO A 178 -15.32 -0.16 -6.57
N ASN A 179 -15.08 -1.07 -5.63
CA ASN A 179 -15.97 -1.30 -4.50
C ASN A 179 -16.18 0.03 -3.73
N LYS A 180 -17.43 0.43 -3.49
CA LYS A 180 -17.74 1.69 -2.77
C LYS A 180 -17.23 1.71 -1.33
N SER A 181 -16.99 0.54 -0.73
CA SER A 181 -16.39 0.42 0.61
C SER A 181 -14.86 0.58 0.60
N PHE A 182 -14.24 0.65 -0.57
CA PHE A 182 -12.81 0.90 -0.70
C PHE A 182 -12.50 2.37 -0.44
N PHE A 183 -11.48 2.61 0.39
CA PHE A 183 -10.99 3.93 0.69
C PHE A 183 -9.65 4.15 -0.01
N PRO A 184 -9.59 5.01 -1.05
CA PRO A 184 -8.34 5.33 -1.71
C PRO A 184 -7.42 6.10 -0.77
N LYS A 185 -6.11 6.04 -1.04
CA LYS A 185 -5.10 6.77 -0.25
C LYS A 185 -5.37 8.28 -0.21
N VAL A 186 -5.94 8.82 -1.29
CA VAL A 186 -6.43 10.18 -1.38
C VAL A 186 -7.95 10.11 -1.47
N ALA A 187 -8.62 10.29 -0.33
CA ALA A 187 -10.08 10.30 -0.24
C ALA A 187 -10.64 11.63 -0.77
N SER A 188 -10.70 11.76 -2.09
CA SER A 188 -11.51 12.79 -2.75
C SER A 188 -12.63 12.16 -3.56
N ASP A 189 -13.73 12.87 -3.75
CA ASP A 189 -14.90 12.39 -4.50
C ASP A 189 -14.52 11.87 -5.89
N PHE A 190 -13.54 12.53 -6.51
CA PHE A 190 -12.91 12.09 -7.74
C PHE A 190 -12.37 10.67 -7.60
N HIS A 191 -11.42 10.41 -6.70
CA HIS A 191 -10.77 9.10 -6.59
C HIS A 191 -11.68 7.99 -6.04
N ILE A 192 -12.73 8.32 -5.29
CA ILE A 192 -13.65 7.32 -4.70
C ILE A 192 -14.63 6.77 -5.75
N SER A 193 -15.09 7.63 -6.67
CA SER A 193 -16.18 7.31 -7.60
C SER A 193 -15.75 7.25 -9.05
N GLN A 194 -14.47 7.47 -9.36
CA GLN A 194 -13.98 7.49 -10.73
C GLN A 194 -14.19 6.12 -11.40
N PRO A 195 -14.98 6.07 -12.50
CA PRO A 195 -15.06 4.88 -13.32
C PRO A 195 -13.75 4.68 -14.06
N ILE A 196 -13.30 3.44 -14.13
CA ILE A 196 -12.16 3.04 -14.94
C ILE A 196 -12.68 2.56 -16.28
N ILE A 197 -12.24 3.18 -17.37
CA ILE A 197 -12.74 2.87 -18.71
C ILE A 197 -11.62 2.18 -19.49
N LEU A 198 -11.86 0.92 -19.85
CA LEU A 198 -11.01 0.13 -20.73
C LEU A 198 -11.60 0.20 -22.15
N PRO A 199 -11.00 0.93 -23.10
CA PRO A 199 -11.48 0.94 -24.48
C PRO A 199 -11.17 -0.40 -25.16
N ALA A 200 -12.02 -0.80 -26.10
CA ALA A 200 -11.72 -1.93 -26.98
C ALA A 200 -10.55 -1.55 -27.91
N PHE A 201 -9.52 -2.39 -27.97
CA PHE A 201 -8.36 -2.16 -28.84
C PHE A 201 -8.68 -2.35 -30.32
N PHE A 202 -9.64 -3.21 -30.64
CA PHE A 202 -10.13 -3.45 -31.99
C PHE A 202 -11.62 -3.13 -32.04
N GLN A 203 -12.00 -2.30 -33.00
CA GLN A 203 -13.42 -2.16 -33.35
C GLN A 203 -13.82 -3.46 -34.03
N ALA A 204 -14.80 -4.18 -33.46
CA ALA A 204 -15.54 -5.13 -34.27
C ALA A 204 -16.17 -4.30 -35.40
N GLU A 205 -15.68 -4.45 -36.63
CA GLU A 205 -16.36 -3.91 -37.79
C GLU A 205 -17.81 -4.39 -37.70
N THR A 206 -18.74 -3.46 -37.54
CA THR A 206 -20.16 -3.72 -37.71
C THR A 206 -20.38 -4.08 -39.16
N GLY A 207 -20.14 -5.35 -39.49
CA GLY A 207 -20.53 -5.95 -40.74
C GLY A 207 -22.04 -5.82 -40.87
N LEU A 208 -22.47 -5.25 -42.00
CA LEU A 208 -23.85 -5.22 -42.46
C LEU A 208 -24.47 -6.62 -42.34
N CYS A 209 -25.35 -6.83 -41.36
CA CYS A 209 -26.45 -7.77 -41.51
C CYS A 209 -27.65 -6.98 -42.04
N THR A 210 -27.66 -6.70 -43.34
CA THR A 210 -28.94 -6.48 -44.03
C THR A 210 -29.69 -7.81 -44.08
N PRO A 211 -30.94 -7.90 -43.61
CA PRO A 211 -31.74 -9.09 -43.83
C PRO A 211 -32.01 -9.21 -45.33
N LEU A 212 -31.54 -10.31 -45.93
CA LEU A 212 -31.94 -10.71 -47.27
C LEU A 212 -33.46 -10.93 -47.26
N THR A 213 -34.16 -10.15 -48.08
CA THR A 213 -35.52 -10.44 -48.56
C THR A 213 -35.42 -10.83 -50.02
#